data_AF-A0A948ZL88-F1
#
_entry.id   AF-A0A948ZL88-F1
#
_cell.length_a   1.000
_cell.length_b   1.000
_cell.length_c   1.000
_cell.angle_alpha   90.00
_cell.angle_beta   90.00
_cell.angle_gamma   90.00
#
_symmetry.space_group_name_H-M   'P 1'
#
loop_
_entity.id
_entity.type
_entity.pdbx_description
1 polymer ?
#
loop_
_entity_poly.entity_id
_entity_poly.type
_entity_poly.pdbx_seq_one_letter_code
_entity_poly.pdbx_strand_id
1 'polypeptide(L)' 'MEEFPGNLMEFEAMFASEEACREYLSRLRWPNGFRCPRCGGDKAWATKRSLW' A
#
# COMPACT_ATOMS: atom_id res chain seq x y z
N MET A 1 -13.81 6.27 -0.73
CA MET A 1 -14.58 5.02 -0.80
C MET A 1 -13.53 3.93 -0.78
N GLU A 2 -13.48 3.15 0.28
CA GLU A 2 -12.47 2.11 0.45
C GLU A 2 -12.82 0.98 -0.52
N GLU A 3 -12.04 0.85 -1.60
CA GLU A 3 -12.18 -0.23 -2.58
C GLU A 3 -11.66 -1.52 -1.95
N PHE A 4 -12.42 -2.05 -0.99
CA PHE A 4 -12.19 -3.36 -0.41
C PHE A 4 -13.00 -4.38 -1.22
N PRO A 5 -12.39 -5.48 -1.69
CA PRO A 5 -13.08 -6.48 -2.50
C PRO A 5 -14.29 -7.06 -1.74
N GLY A 6 -15.41 -7.21 -2.43
CA GLY A 6 -16.66 -7.70 -1.84
C GLY A 6 -16.71 -9.22 -1.73
N ASN A 7 -15.81 -9.92 -2.42
CA ASN A 7 -15.72 -11.38 -2.41
C ASN A 7 -14.28 -11.90 -2.55
N LEU A 8 -14.10 -13.21 -2.31
CA LEU A 8 -12.79 -13.86 -2.30
C LEU A 8 -12.09 -13.84 -3.67
N MET A 9 -12.82 -13.99 -4.78
CA MET A 9 -12.21 -13.98 -6.12
C MET A 9 -11.62 -12.61 -6.46
N GLU A 10 -12.33 -11.54 -6.10
CA GLU A 10 -11.82 -10.17 -6.25
C GLU A 10 -10.58 -9.93 -5.38
N PHE A 11 -10.58 -10.46 -4.15
CA PHE A 11 -9.42 -10.40 -3.27
C PHE A 11 -8.22 -11.12 -3.88
N GLU A 12 -8.40 -12.35 -4.37
CA GLU A 12 -7.32 -13.09 -5.02
C GLU A 12 -6.81 -12.40 -6.29
N ALA A 13 -7.69 -11.76 -7.07
CA ALA A 13 -7.30 -11.01 -8.25
C ALA A 13 -6.53 -9.71 -7.91
N MET A 14 -6.99 -8.97 -6.91
CA MET A 14 -6.35 -7.72 -6.47
C MET A 14 -5.03 -7.95 -5.72
N PHE A 15 -4.91 -9.07 -5.00
CA PHE A 15 -3.76 -9.41 -4.16
C PHE A 15 -3.00 -10.64 -4.67
N ALA A 16 -3.04 -10.89 -5.98
CA ALA A 16 -2.40 -12.03 -6.63
C ALA A 16 -0.86 -12.08 -6.45
N SER A 17 -0.23 -10.93 -6.15
CA SER A 17 1.20 -10.84 -5.85
C SER A 17 1.47 -10.03 -4.58
N GLU A 18 2.60 -10.31 -3.94
CA GLU A 18 3.08 -9.52 -2.80
C GLU A 18 3.25 -8.03 -3.17
N GLU A 19 3.65 -7.75 -4.41
CA GLU A 19 3.83 -6.37 -4.90
C GLU A 19 2.50 -5.63 -4.98
N ALA A 20 1.46 -6.25 -5.54
CA ALA A 20 0.11 -5.67 -5.63
C ALA A 20 -0.46 -5.38 -4.23
N CYS A 21 -0.27 -6.30 -3.28
CA CYS A 21 -0.68 -6.10 -1.90
C CYS A 21 0.05 -4.95 -1.22
N ARG A 22 1.37 -4.85 -1.40
CA ARG A 22 2.16 -3.74 -0.82
C ARG A 22 1.80 -2.40 -1.44
N GLU A 23 1.50 -2.34 -2.73
CA GLU A 23 1.10 -1.11 -3.41
C GLU A 23 -0.30 -0.65 -2.97
N TYR A 24 -1.23 -1.59 -2.79
CA TYR A 24 -2.54 -1.27 -2.21
C TYR A 24 -2.41 -0.73 -0.77
N LEU A 25 -1.62 -1.40 0.07
CA LEU A 25 -1.39 -0.97 1.45
C LEU A 25 -0.68 0.39 1.52
N SER A 26 0.23 0.69 0.60
CA SER A 26 0.91 1.99 0.58
C SER A 26 -0.05 3.11 0.19
N ARG A 27 -0.92 2.90 -0.81
CA ARG A 27 -1.98 3.85 -1.18
C ARG A 27 -2.98 4.07 -0.04
N LEU A 28 -3.36 3.00 0.66
CA LEU A 28 -4.27 3.08 1.80
C LEU A 28 -3.64 3.85 2.98
N ARG A 29 -2.37 3.57 3.27
CA ARG A 29 -1.63 4.22 4.35
C ARG A 29 -1.30 5.68 4.03
N TRP A 30 -1.11 6.00 2.76
CA TRP A 30 -0.65 7.30 2.28
C TRP A 30 -1.38 7.74 1.00
N PRO A 31 -2.64 8.17 1.09
CA PRO A 31 -3.44 8.53 -0.08
C PRO A 31 -2.89 9.74 -0.85
N ASN A 32 -2.10 10.60 -0.18
CA ASN A 32 -1.50 11.81 -0.77
C ASN A 32 0.02 11.69 -0.94
N GLY A 33 0.56 10.47 -0.96
CA GLY A 33 2.00 10.21 -1.00
C GLY A 33 2.60 9.95 0.37
N PHE A 34 3.76 9.28 0.37
CA PHE A 34 4.43 8.81 1.57
C PHE A 34 4.61 9.94 2.58
N ARG A 35 4.25 9.68 3.84
CA ARG A 35 4.51 10.60 4.94
C ARG A 35 4.89 9.85 6.21
N CYS A 36 6.09 10.07 6.69
CA CYS A 36 6.54 9.42 7.92
C CYS A 36 5.70 9.91 9.12
N PRO A 37 5.00 9.02 9.85
CA PRO A 37 4.18 9.44 10.99
C PRO A 37 5.02 9.94 12.18
N ARG A 38 6.33 9.65 12.22
CA ARG A 38 7.23 10.07 13.29
C ARG A 38 7.83 11.46 13.06
N CYS A 39 8.22 11.79 11.84
CA CYS A 39 8.89 13.06 11.52
C CYS A 39 8.16 13.94 10.51
N GLY A 40 7.09 13.46 9.87
CA GLY A 40 6.30 14.21 8.89
C GLY A 40 6.95 14.37 7.51
N GLY A 41 8.17 13.83 7.32
CA GLY A 41 8.90 13.89 6.05
C GLY A 41 8.22 13.10 4.95
N ASP A 42 8.33 13.62 3.73
CA ASP A 42 7.81 13.09 2.47
C ASP A 42 8.85 12.29 1.67
N LYS A 43 10.09 12.25 2.15
CA LYS A 43 11.20 11.51 1.53
C LYS A 43 11.40 10.16 2.21
N ALA A 44 11.23 9.09 1.43
CA ALA A 44 11.63 7.72 1.79
C ALA A 44 12.29 7.03 0.61
N TRP A 45 13.03 5.96 0.90
CA TRP A 45 13.58 5.06 -0.09
C TRP A 45 12.94 3.69 0.06
N ALA A 46 12.49 3.12 -1.05
CA ALA A 46 11.99 1.75 -1.05
C ALA A 46 13.14 0.80 -0.70
N THR A 47 13.09 0.23 0.50
CA THR A 47 14.01 -0.86 0.85
C THR A 47 13.65 -2.13 0.06
N LYS A 48 14.54 -3.13 0.03
CA LYS A 48 14.28 -4.44 -0.62
C LYS A 48 13.01 -5.15 -0.13
N ARG A 49 12.44 -4.71 0.99
CA ARG A 49 11.20 -5.23 1.60
C ARG A 49 10.00 -4.30 1.38
N SER A 50 10.13 -3.30 0.50
CA SER A 50 9.12 -2.26 0.25
C SER A 50 8.64 -1.56 1.52
N LEU A 51 9.52 -1.46 2.52
CA LEU A 51 9.28 -0.65 3.71
C LEU A 51 9.70 0.77 3.34
N TRP A 52 8.70 1.63 3.23
CA TRP A 52 8.82 3.07 3.04
C TRP A 52 8.87 3.73 4.42
#